data_AF-A0A661QGZ6-F1
#
_entry.id   AF-A0A661QGZ6-F1
#
_cell.length_a   1.000
_cell.length_b   1.000
_cell.length_c   1.000
_cell.angle_alpha   90.00
_cell.angle_beta   90.00
_cell.angle_gamma   90.00
#
_symmetry.space_group_name_H-M   'P 1'
#
loop_
_entity.id
_entity.type
_entity.pdbx_description
1 polymer ?
#
loop_
_entity_poly.entity_id
_entity_poly.type
_entity_poly.pdbx_seq_one_letter_code
_entity_poly.pdbx_strand_id
1 'polypeptide(L)'
;MIVGFNHNVTYRGVGFHVQTEDGGLKRPQLVTLLYHGGTIISSQKTTYADIIKVDALDQVVEDLAKEQHKGMLRNLTKGDFDERIVEFGISLETSVAQSPQQSKTDQPIPDQQEAEVSPPADVPVIAATTAEIIVEEPIVDKFNPPKKAAE
;
A
#
# COMPACT_ATOMS: atom_id res chain seq x y z
N MET A 1 -11.13 4.81 0.59
CA MET A 1 -9.66 4.92 0.41
C MET A 1 -9.18 3.55 0.00
N ILE A 2 -8.42 3.48 -1.08
CA ILE A 2 -8.01 2.22 -1.69
C ILE A 2 -6.71 1.67 -1.09
N VAL A 3 -6.45 0.37 -1.31
CA VAL A 3 -5.15 -0.24 -1.03
C VAL A 3 -4.14 0.26 -2.06
N GLY A 4 -2.97 0.73 -1.60
CA GLY A 4 -1.90 1.22 -2.46
C GLY A 4 -1.33 0.14 -3.39
N PHE A 5 -0.83 0.56 -4.57
CA PHE A 5 -0.18 -0.33 -5.53
C PHE A 5 1.33 -0.22 -5.40
N ASN A 6 2.01 -1.35 -5.28
CA ASN A 6 3.45 -1.40 -5.07
C ASN A 6 4.09 -2.43 -6.03
N HIS A 7 5.07 -2.00 -6.82
CA HIS A 7 5.81 -2.88 -7.73
C HIS A 7 7.31 -2.56 -7.73
N ASN A 8 8.12 -3.60 -7.56
CA ASN A 8 9.54 -3.58 -7.88
C ASN A 8 9.73 -3.98 -9.34
N VAL A 9 10.53 -3.21 -10.10
CA VAL A 9 10.78 -3.45 -11.52
C VAL A 9 12.24 -3.21 -11.85
N THR A 10 12.87 -4.15 -12.54
CA THR A 10 14.22 -3.94 -13.08
C THR A 10 14.14 -3.37 -14.48
N TYR A 11 14.82 -2.25 -14.71
CA TYR A 11 14.91 -1.59 -16.01
C TYR A 11 16.39 -1.31 -16.31
N ARG A 12 16.90 -1.84 -17.43
CA ARG A 12 18.31 -1.65 -17.87
C ARG A 12 19.33 -1.97 -16.77
N GLY A 13 19.17 -3.13 -16.14
CA GLY A 13 20.04 -3.61 -15.06
C GLY A 13 19.81 -2.93 -13.69
N VAL A 14 18.99 -1.88 -13.63
CA VAL A 14 18.76 -1.07 -12.43
C VAL A 14 17.38 -1.36 -11.82
N GLY A 15 17.33 -1.53 -10.50
CA GLY A 15 16.09 -1.83 -9.78
C GLY A 15 15.34 -0.56 -9.35
N PHE A 16 14.10 -0.42 -9.79
CA PHE A 16 13.21 0.69 -9.44
C PHE A 16 12.01 0.20 -8.63
N HIS A 17 11.40 1.15 -7.93
CA HIS A 17 10.18 0.93 -7.15
C HIS A 17 9.10 1.91 -7.58
N VAL A 18 7.92 1.41 -7.90
CA VAL A 18 6.75 2.23 -8.21
C VAL A 18 5.72 2.04 -7.10
N GLN A 19 5.26 3.14 -6.51
CA GLN A 19 4.23 3.14 -5.48
C GLN A 19 3.12 4.11 -5.86
N THR A 20 1.85 3.70 -5.75
CA THR A 20 0.68 4.55 -5.93
C THR A 20 -0.19 4.52 -4.68
N GLU A 21 -0.53 5.70 -4.15
CA GLU A 21 -1.33 5.87 -2.94
C GLU A 21 -2.51 6.82 -3.17
N ASP A 22 -3.58 6.61 -2.42
CA ASP A 22 -4.77 7.48 -2.37
C ASP A 22 -4.72 8.41 -1.15
N GLY A 23 -4.95 9.70 -1.36
CA GLY A 23 -5.08 10.71 -0.29
C GLY A 23 -6.45 10.71 0.41
N GLY A 24 -7.42 9.97 -0.12
CA GLY A 24 -8.78 9.83 0.39
C GLY A 24 -9.60 11.12 0.30
N LEU A 25 -10.79 11.12 0.91
CA LEU A 25 -11.75 12.23 0.80
C LEU A 25 -11.24 13.57 1.34
N LYS A 26 -10.29 13.56 2.28
CA LYS A 26 -9.68 14.80 2.82
C LYS A 26 -8.74 15.46 1.79
N ARG A 27 -8.12 14.66 0.93
CA ARG A 27 -7.21 15.10 -0.13
C ARG A 27 -7.45 14.21 -1.35
N PRO A 28 -8.46 14.52 -2.19
CA PRO A 28 -8.93 13.68 -3.29
C PRO A 28 -7.91 13.67 -4.44
N GLN A 29 -6.80 12.98 -4.21
CA GLN A 29 -5.68 12.88 -5.12
C GLN A 29 -5.04 11.49 -5.04
N LEU A 30 -4.63 10.98 -6.20
CA LEU A 30 -3.75 9.84 -6.32
C LEU A 30 -2.33 10.34 -6.53
N VAL A 31 -1.38 9.72 -5.83
CA VAL A 31 0.04 10.05 -5.95
C VAL A 31 0.80 8.79 -6.34
N THR A 32 1.46 8.82 -7.49
CA THR A 32 2.38 7.77 -7.93
C THR A 32 3.81 8.28 -7.88
N LEU A 33 4.70 7.49 -7.30
CA LEU A 33 6.10 7.83 -7.10
C LEU A 33 6.97 6.71 -7.67
N LEU A 34 7.93 7.10 -8.49
CA LEU A 34 8.99 6.25 -9.01
C LEU A 34 10.26 6.53 -8.22
N TYR A 35 10.82 5.50 -7.61
CA TYR A 35 12.01 5.59 -6.78
C TYR A 35 13.15 4.69 -7.27
N HIS A 36 14.37 5.10 -6.94
CA HIS A 36 15.57 4.27 -6.96
C HIS A 36 16.37 4.51 -5.68
N GLY A 37 16.62 3.47 -4.88
CA GLY A 37 17.47 3.56 -3.68
C GLY A 37 17.06 4.66 -2.68
N GLY A 38 15.76 4.96 -2.56
CA GLY A 38 15.24 6.03 -1.71
C GLY A 38 15.17 7.43 -2.35
N THR A 39 15.67 7.59 -3.58
CA THR A 39 15.56 8.85 -4.34
C THR A 39 14.31 8.83 -5.22
N ILE A 40 13.51 9.89 -5.19
CA ILE A 40 12.35 10.06 -6.09
C ILE A 40 12.87 10.50 -7.46
N ILE A 41 12.72 9.63 -8.45
CA ILE A 41 13.04 9.92 -9.84
C ILE A 41 11.91 10.69 -10.47
N SER A 42 10.66 10.27 -10.27
CA SER A 42 9.50 10.94 -10.86
C SER A 42 8.29 10.84 -9.94
N SER A 43 7.37 11.81 -10.06
CA SER A 43 6.11 11.82 -9.34
C SER A 43 4.98 12.22 -10.28
N GLN A 44 3.86 11.52 -10.18
CA GLN A 44 2.61 11.87 -10.86
C GLN A 44 1.53 12.08 -9.82
N LYS A 45 0.75 13.16 -9.98
CA LYS A 45 -0.38 13.48 -9.11
C LYS A 45 -1.61 13.70 -9.98
N THR A 46 -2.71 13.05 -9.61
CA THR A 46 -3.99 13.20 -10.30
C THR A 46 -5.06 13.46 -9.26
N THR A 47 -5.74 14.60 -9.36
CA THR A 47 -6.90 14.87 -8.51
C THR A 47 -8.14 14.20 -9.08
N TYR A 48 -9.01 13.75 -8.20
CA TYR A 48 -10.33 13.21 -8.53
C TYR A 48 -11.44 14.01 -7.84
N ALA A 49 -11.17 15.29 -7.49
CA ALA A 49 -12.09 16.14 -6.76
C ALA A 49 -13.46 16.30 -7.46
N ASP A 50 -13.46 16.26 -8.79
CA ASP A 50 -14.66 16.44 -9.62
C ASP A 50 -15.60 15.23 -9.58
N ILE A 51 -15.09 14.05 -9.21
CA ILE A 51 -15.85 12.79 -9.22
C ILE A 51 -16.21 12.29 -7.82
N ILE A 52 -15.95 13.04 -6.74
CA ILE A 52 -16.21 12.58 -5.36
C ILE A 52 -17.70 12.20 -5.13
N LYS A 53 -18.62 12.79 -5.90
CA LYS A 53 -20.07 12.57 -5.74
C LYS A 53 -20.63 11.41 -6.57
N VAL A 54 -19.79 10.69 -7.33
CA VAL A 54 -20.26 9.55 -8.12
C VAL A 54 -20.59 8.37 -7.22
N ASP A 55 -21.59 7.59 -7.62
CA ASP A 55 -21.83 6.29 -7.03
C ASP A 55 -20.62 5.36 -7.30
N ALA A 56 -20.30 4.49 -6.35
CA ALA A 56 -19.14 3.59 -6.41
C ALA A 56 -17.77 4.30 -6.56
N LEU A 57 -17.59 5.46 -5.92
CA LEU A 57 -16.33 6.22 -5.90
C LEU A 57 -15.09 5.35 -5.64
N ASP A 58 -15.13 4.44 -4.67
CA ASP A 58 -13.97 3.60 -4.34
C ASP A 58 -13.52 2.74 -5.54
N GLN A 59 -14.45 2.18 -6.31
CA GLN A 59 -14.13 1.40 -7.51
C GLN A 59 -13.50 2.28 -8.60
N VAL A 60 -14.06 3.48 -8.81
CA VAL A 60 -13.54 4.43 -9.81
C VAL A 60 -12.13 4.89 -9.44
N VAL A 61 -11.90 5.19 -8.16
CA VAL A 61 -10.57 5.58 -7.66
C VAL A 61 -9.58 4.43 -7.77
N GLU A 62 -10.01 3.20 -7.51
CA GLU A 62 -9.17 2.01 -7.65
C GLU A 62 -8.74 1.80 -9.12
N ASP A 63 -9.67 1.93 -10.06
CA ASP A 63 -9.36 1.76 -11.48
C ASP A 63 -8.47 2.88 -12.01
N LEU A 64 -8.70 4.12 -11.59
CA LEU A 64 -7.82 5.25 -11.90
C LEU A 64 -6.41 5.04 -11.33
N ALA A 65 -6.30 4.53 -10.10
CA ALA A 65 -5.02 4.22 -9.47
C ALA A 65 -4.27 3.09 -10.20
N LYS A 66 -4.97 2.03 -10.63
CA LYS A 66 -4.39 0.96 -11.46
C LYS A 66 -3.88 1.50 -12.79
N GLU A 67 -4.66 2.36 -13.44
CA GLU A 67 -4.28 2.97 -14.72
C GLU A 67 -3.04 3.85 -14.56
N GLN A 68 -3.04 4.75 -13.57
CA GLN A 68 -1.90 5.62 -13.28
C GLN A 68 -0.63 4.81 -12.96
N HIS A 69 -0.76 3.77 -12.14
CA HIS A 69 0.35 2.90 -11.77
C HIS A 69 0.93 2.17 -12.98
N LYS A 70 0.08 1.57 -13.82
CA LYS A 70 0.50 0.92 -15.07
C LYS A 70 1.12 1.92 -16.05
N GLY A 71 0.61 3.15 -16.10
CA GLY A 71 1.17 4.25 -16.88
C GLY A 71 2.62 4.54 -16.47
N MET A 72 2.88 4.69 -15.17
CA MET A 72 4.24 4.91 -14.66
C MET A 72 5.21 3.78 -15.02
N LEU A 73 4.78 2.52 -14.87
CA LEU A 73 5.58 1.35 -15.27
C LEU A 73 5.89 1.37 -16.77
N ARG A 74 4.88 1.65 -17.61
CA ARG A 74 5.05 1.74 -19.06
C ARG A 74 6.05 2.84 -19.44
N ASN A 75 5.91 4.02 -18.86
CA ASN A 75 6.79 5.15 -19.15
C ASN A 75 8.24 4.86 -18.73
N LEU A 76 8.44 4.17 -17.60
CA LEU A 76 9.75 3.66 -17.21
C LEU A 76 10.31 2.69 -18.26
N THR A 77 9.54 1.67 -18.66
CA THR A 77 10.02 0.69 -19.65
C THR A 77 10.25 1.26 -21.04
N LYS A 78 9.55 2.34 -21.40
CA LYS A 78 9.76 3.10 -22.65
C LYS A 78 11.04 3.94 -22.63
N GLY A 79 11.59 4.22 -21.45
CA GLY A 79 12.75 5.08 -21.27
C GLY A 79 12.41 6.56 -21.14
N ASP A 80 11.16 6.92 -20.86
CA ASP A 80 10.72 8.32 -20.73
C ASP A 80 11.41 9.05 -19.56
N PHE A 81 12.01 8.30 -18.64
CA PHE A 81 12.74 8.83 -17.48
C PHE A 81 14.27 8.71 -17.60
N ASP A 82 14.80 8.22 -18.73
CA ASP A 82 16.24 7.95 -18.90
C ASP A 82 17.12 9.17 -18.58
N GLU A 83 16.78 10.33 -19.15
CA GLU A 83 17.52 11.58 -18.94
C GLU A 83 17.56 11.96 -17.47
N ARG A 84 16.41 11.85 -16.80
CA ARG A 84 16.25 12.20 -15.39
C ARG A 84 16.97 11.21 -14.48
N ILE A 85 16.95 9.92 -14.82
CA ILE A 85 17.70 8.88 -14.10
C ILE A 85 19.20 9.18 -14.15
N VAL A 86 19.73 9.54 -15.32
CA VAL A 86 21.14 9.91 -15.49
C VAL A 86 21.49 11.22 -14.76
N GLU A 87 20.59 12.21 -14.75
CA GLU A 87 20.74 13.46 -13.98
C GLU A 87 20.90 13.19 -12.47
N PHE A 88 20.20 12.17 -11.94
CA PHE A 88 20.35 11.71 -10.57
C PHE A 88 21.60 10.82 -10.34
N GLY A 89 22.48 10.68 -11.35
CA GLY A 89 23.74 9.95 -11.24
C GLY A 89 23.59 8.42 -11.28
N ILE A 90 22.44 7.92 -11.75
CA ILE A 90 22.17 6.48 -11.85
C ILE A 90 22.55 6.01 -13.25
N SER A 91 23.56 5.13 -13.33
CA SER A 91 23.99 4.54 -14.59
C SER A 91 23.03 3.46 -15.06
N LEU A 92 22.41 3.66 -16.22
CA LEU A 92 21.58 2.66 -16.90
C LEU A 92 22.47 1.76 -17.76
N GLU A 93 22.37 0.44 -17.59
CA GLU A 93 23.07 -0.49 -18.46
C GLU A 93 22.28 -0.68 -19.76
N THR A 94 22.84 -0.22 -20.87
CA THR A 94 22.33 -0.59 -22.21
C THR A 94 22.71 -2.04 -22.47
N SER A 95 21.91 -2.98 -21.93
CA SER A 95 22.15 -4.41 -22.08
C SER A 95 22.00 -4.83 -23.54
N VAL A 96 23.13 -4.95 -24.24
CA VAL A 96 23.24 -5.84 -25.40
C VAL A 96 23.28 -7.26 -24.86
N ALA A 97 22.14 -7.96 -24.94
CA ALA A 97 21.98 -9.40 -24.73
C ALA A 97 22.71 -10.03 -23.52
N GLN A 98 22.03 -10.09 -22.37
CA GLN A 98 22.27 -11.16 -21.40
C GLN A 98 20.97 -11.92 -21.13
N SER A 99 21.00 -13.17 -21.56
CA SER A 99 19.98 -14.21 -21.38
C SER A 99 19.64 -14.44 -19.90
N PRO A 100 18.39 -14.77 -19.53
CA PRO A 100 18.05 -15.09 -18.15
C PRO A 100 18.65 -16.44 -17.76
N GLN A 101 19.70 -16.43 -16.93
CA GLN A 101 20.13 -17.63 -16.23
C GLN A 101 19.18 -17.85 -15.05
N GLN A 102 18.34 -18.88 -15.20
CA GLN A 102 17.41 -19.38 -14.21
C GLN A 102 18.10 -19.62 -12.87
N SER A 103 17.68 -18.89 -11.83
CA SER A 103 17.84 -19.34 -10.44
C SER A 103 16.57 -20.07 -10.05
N LYS A 104 16.45 -21.32 -10.47
CA LYS A 104 15.56 -22.28 -9.81
C LYS A 104 16.23 -22.63 -8.48
N THR A 105 15.80 -22.02 -7.38
CA THR A 105 16.03 -22.61 -6.06
C THR A 105 14.92 -23.61 -5.82
N ASP A 106 15.25 -24.83 -6.17
CA ASP A 106 14.68 -26.07 -5.68
C ASP A 106 14.76 -26.06 -4.14
N GLN A 107 13.61 -25.99 -3.46
CA GLN A 107 13.49 -26.55 -2.13
C GLN A 107 12.30 -27.50 -2.14
N PRO A 108 12.52 -28.82 -2.02
CA PRO A 108 11.44 -29.77 -1.84
C PRO A 108 10.91 -29.60 -0.42
N ILE A 109 9.64 -29.21 -0.31
CA ILE A 109 8.88 -29.29 0.94
C ILE A 109 8.52 -30.78 1.09
N PRO A 110 9.02 -31.51 2.10
CA PRO A 110 8.62 -32.89 2.33
C PRO A 110 7.15 -32.94 2.77
N ASP A 111 6.43 -33.79 2.05
CA ASP A 111 5.15 -34.41 2.38
C ASP A 111 4.97 -34.66 3.88
N GLN A 112 3.97 -34.00 4.49
CA GLN A 112 3.22 -34.52 5.63
C GLN A 112 1.75 -34.14 5.45
N GLN A 113 0.99 -35.03 4.79
CA GLN A 113 -0.42 -35.25 5.06
C GLN A 113 -0.60 -36.04 6.37
N GLU A 114 -1.84 -36.03 6.87
CA GLU A 114 -2.40 -36.61 8.13
C GLU A 114 -2.30 -35.71 9.37
N ALA A 115 -3.38 -35.41 10.11
CA ALA A 115 -4.73 -35.93 10.10
C ALA A 115 -5.71 -34.94 10.78
N GLU A 116 -6.93 -34.99 10.26
CA GLU A 116 -8.22 -34.61 10.85
C GLU A 116 -8.35 -34.99 12.34
N VAL A 117 -8.71 -34.02 13.19
CA VAL A 117 -9.43 -34.31 14.44
C VAL A 117 -10.44 -33.19 14.75
N SER A 118 -11.70 -33.60 14.82
CA SER A 118 -12.93 -32.84 15.04
C SER A 118 -12.94 -31.98 16.32
N PRO A 119 -13.77 -30.91 16.38
CA PRO A 119 -14.07 -30.23 17.63
C PRO A 119 -15.07 -31.07 18.47
N PRO A 120 -14.82 -31.32 19.77
CA PRO A 120 -15.84 -31.89 20.62
C PRO A 120 -16.88 -30.83 20.97
N ALA A 121 -18.14 -31.14 20.66
CA ALA A 121 -19.29 -30.53 21.29
C ALA A 121 -19.35 -30.97 22.75
N ASP A 122 -19.32 -30.03 23.68
CA ASP A 122 -20.01 -30.18 24.96
C ASP A 122 -20.38 -28.78 25.47
N VAL A 123 -21.68 -28.50 25.46
CA VAL A 123 -22.30 -27.42 26.21
C VAL A 123 -22.83 -28.01 27.51
N PRO A 124 -22.70 -27.30 28.63
CA PRO A 124 -23.84 -27.21 29.51
C PRO A 124 -24.23 -25.76 29.79
N VAL A 125 -25.52 -25.53 29.56
CA VAL A 125 -26.33 -24.39 29.98
C VAL A 125 -26.34 -24.28 31.49
N ILE A 126 -26.10 -23.08 32.04
CA ILE A 126 -26.74 -22.64 33.28
C ILE A 126 -27.23 -21.20 33.12
N ALA A 127 -28.49 -21.05 33.49
CA ALA A 127 -29.34 -19.89 33.30
C ALA A 127 -29.39 -18.98 34.54
N ALA A 128 -29.83 -17.74 34.27
CA ALA A 128 -30.52 -16.81 35.16
C ALA A 128 -29.75 -16.24 36.38
N THR A 129 -29.61 -14.92 36.47
CA THR A 129 -30.65 -14.01 36.99
C THR A 129 -30.04 -12.63 37.27
N THR A 130 -30.93 -11.65 37.37
CA THR A 130 -30.75 -10.22 37.64
C THR A 130 -30.00 -9.93 38.96
N ALA A 131 -29.21 -8.86 39.02
CA ALA A 131 -29.22 -7.86 40.09
C ALA A 131 -28.19 -6.74 39.84
N GLU A 132 -28.57 -5.57 40.32
CA GLU A 132 -28.09 -4.22 40.08
C GLU A 132 -26.96 -3.81 41.06
N ILE A 133 -26.37 -2.64 40.80
CA ILE A 133 -25.69 -1.69 41.72
C ILE A 133 -24.19 -1.91 42.10
N ILE A 134 -23.33 -0.91 41.78
CA ILE A 134 -22.53 -0.04 42.71
C ILE A 134 -21.22 0.50 42.06
N VAL A 135 -21.25 1.80 41.73
CA VAL A 135 -20.30 2.92 42.03
C VAL A 135 -18.87 2.97 41.44
N GLU A 136 -18.71 3.95 40.51
CA GLU A 136 -17.76 5.09 40.46
C GLU A 136 -16.27 4.91 40.86
N GLU A 137 -15.35 5.24 39.94
CA GLU A 137 -14.42 6.40 40.11
C GLU A 137 -13.77 6.83 38.77
N PRO A 138 -13.42 8.12 38.62
CA PRO A 138 -13.09 8.75 37.33
C PRO A 138 -11.59 8.63 36.97
N ILE A 139 -11.29 8.17 35.75
CA ILE A 139 -9.93 8.24 35.22
C ILE A 139 -9.72 9.64 34.61
N VAL A 140 -8.90 10.43 35.30
CA VAL A 140 -8.56 11.82 34.97
C VAL A 140 -7.88 11.91 33.60
N ASP A 141 -8.49 12.69 32.72
CA ASP A 141 -8.03 13.12 31.41
C ASP A 141 -6.76 14.00 31.55
N LYS A 142 -5.61 13.51 31.08
CA LYS A 142 -4.28 14.12 31.33
C LYS A 142 -3.60 14.69 30.08
N PHE A 143 -4.34 15.02 29.03
CA PHE A 143 -3.77 15.56 27.81
C PHE A 143 -4.55 16.74 27.22
N ASN A 144 -4.63 17.85 27.95
CA ASN A 144 -4.92 19.14 27.34
C ASN A 144 -4.24 20.30 28.09
N PRO A 145 -3.25 21.00 27.50
CA PRO A 145 -2.72 22.24 28.07
C PRO A 145 -3.66 23.42 27.80
N PRO A 146 -3.74 24.43 28.70
CA PRO A 146 -4.72 25.51 28.61
C PRO A 146 -4.38 26.51 27.50
N LYS A 147 -5.41 26.94 26.75
CA LYS A 147 -5.34 28.11 25.86
C LYS A 147 -5.18 29.39 26.69
N LYS A 148 -4.17 30.18 26.33
CA LYS A 148 -3.91 31.53 26.81
C LYS A 148 -5.11 32.42 26.45
N ALA A 149 -5.78 32.99 27.46
CA ALA A 149 -6.78 34.03 27.24
C ALA A 149 -6.05 35.35 26.91
N ALA A 150 -6.43 35.94 25.78
CA ALA A 150 -6.22 37.34 25.48
C ALA A 150 -7.57 38.02 25.71
N GLU A 151 -7.61 38.97 26.64
CA GLU A 151 -8.19 40.32 26.55
C GLU A 151 -8.12 40.99 27.93
#